data_AF-A0A151SFW6-F1
#
_entry.id   AF-A0A151SFW6-F1
#
_cell.length_a   1.000
_cell.length_b   1.000
_cell.length_c   1.000
_cell.angle_alpha   90.00
_cell.angle_beta   90.00
_cell.angle_gamma   90.00
#
_symmetry.space_group_name_H-M   'P 1'
#
loop_
_entity.id
_entity.type
_entity.pdbx_description
1 polymer ?
#
loop_
_entity_poly.entity_id
_entity_poly.type
_entity_poly.pdbx_seq_one_letter_code
_entity_poly.pdbx_strand_id
1 'polypeptide(L)'
;MEEWKRWKEEITEDFICGLSRALGKDTVLVVVDRLSKYAHFLPLSHPFSAHEVAKIFIKEVVQLNGFFEAIVMDMDKLFLSQFWSEF
;
A
#
# COMPACT_ATOMS: atom_id res chain seq x y z
N MET A 1 3.78 2.03 28.24
CA MET A 1 4.77 2.89 27.56
C MET A 1 5.80 1.95 26.94
N GLU A 2 5.87 1.67 25.64
CA GLU A 2 5.46 2.37 24.42
C GLU A 2 4.88 1.35 23.42
N GLU A 3 3.56 1.26 23.26
CA GLU A 3 2.96 0.39 22.21
C GLU A 3 2.92 1.04 20.82
N TRP A 4 3.34 2.31 20.73
CA TRP A 4 3.24 3.18 19.54
C TRP A 4 4.46 3.11 18.61
N LYS A 5 5.45 2.26 18.89
CA LYS A 5 6.69 2.09 18.08
C LYS A 5 6.68 0.83 17.21
N ARG A 6 5.50 0.31 16.84
CA ARG A 6 5.40 -1.07 16.35
C ARG A 6 5.80 -1.28 14.88
N TRP A 7 5.91 -0.20 14.08
CA TRP A 7 6.20 -0.27 12.65
C TRP A 7 7.37 0.64 12.27
N LYS A 8 8.58 0.35 12.74
CA LYS A 8 9.75 1.16 12.38
C LYS A 8 10.67 0.53 11.36
N GLU A 9 10.67 -0.79 11.26
CA GLU A 9 11.69 -1.51 10.51
C GLU A 9 11.30 -1.60 9.02
N GLU A 10 10.52 -2.60 8.65
CA GLU A 10 10.27 -2.92 7.25
C GLU A 10 8.81 -3.25 6.98
N ILE A 11 8.26 -2.65 5.93
CA ILE A 11 6.95 -3.00 5.40
C ILE A 11 7.07 -3.59 3.99
N THR A 12 6.09 -4.41 3.62
CA THR A 12 5.91 -4.90 2.24
C THR A 12 4.62 -4.36 1.66
N GLU A 13 4.63 -3.98 0.39
CA GLU A 13 3.46 -3.54 -0.36
C GLU A 13 3.15 -4.48 -1.53
N ASP A 14 1.87 -4.78 -1.74
CA ASP A 14 1.36 -5.63 -2.82
C ASP A 14 -0.04 -5.19 -3.27
N PHE A 15 -0.45 -5.57 -4.48
CA PHE A 15 -1.76 -5.25 -5.07
C PHE A 15 -2.55 -6.50 -5.42
N ILE A 16 -3.71 -6.65 -4.79
CA ILE A 16 -4.70 -7.64 -5.19
C ILE A 16 -5.66 -6.99 -6.19
N CYS A 17 -5.44 -7.23 -7.48
CA CYS A 17 -6.25 -6.70 -8.58
C CYS A 17 -7.25 -7.72 -9.13
N GLY A 18 -8.24 -7.25 -9.90
CA GLY A 18 -9.18 -8.12 -10.62
C GLY A 18 -10.28 -8.71 -9.75
N LEU A 19 -10.57 -8.10 -8.60
CA LEU A 19 -11.65 -8.51 -7.73
C LEU A 19 -13.02 -8.12 -8.33
N SER A 20 -14.06 -8.86 -7.95
CA SER A 20 -15.44 -8.44 -8.23
C SER A 20 -15.70 -7.07 -7.61
N ARG A 21 -16.21 -6.11 -8.39
CA ARG A 21 -16.45 -4.76 -7.92
C ARG A 21 -17.40 -4.73 -6.72
N ALA A 22 -16.92 -4.19 -5.61
CA ALA A 22 -17.69 -3.89 -4.42
C ALA A 22 -17.55 -2.40 -4.10
N LEU A 23 -18.67 -1.69 -3.98
CA LEU A 23 -18.68 -0.23 -3.74
C LEU A 23 -17.82 0.58 -4.73
N GLY A 24 -17.73 0.12 -5.98
CA GLY A 24 -16.91 0.76 -7.01
C GLY A 24 -15.39 0.54 -6.85
N LYS A 25 -14.97 -0.44 -6.06
CA LYS A 25 -13.58 -0.82 -5.83
C LYS A 25 -13.34 -2.25 -6.31
N ASP A 26 -12.24 -2.47 -7.03
CA ASP A 26 -11.85 -3.75 -7.64
C ASP A 26 -10.38 -4.12 -7.40
N THR A 27 -9.64 -3.26 -6.71
CA THR A 27 -8.27 -3.52 -6.27
C THR A 27 -8.12 -3.27 -4.78
N VAL A 28 -7.24 -4.02 -4.11
CA VAL A 28 -6.81 -3.75 -2.74
C VAL A 28 -5.29 -3.59 -2.71
N LEU A 29 -4.81 -2.44 -2.23
CA LEU A 29 -3.43 -2.26 -1.82
C LEU A 29 -3.26 -2.87 -0.43
N VAL A 30 -2.32 -3.80 -0.32
CA VAL A 30 -1.99 -4.50 0.92
C VAL A 30 -0.66 -3.97 1.41
N VAL A 31 -0.62 -3.46 2.64
CA VAL A 31 0.62 -3.04 3.30
C VAL A 31 0.81 -3.85 4.55
N VAL A 32 1.89 -4.61 4.65
CA VAL A 32 2.14 -5.53 5.76
C VAL A 32 3.41 -5.14 6.50
N ASP A 33 3.31 -4.99 7.82
CA ASP A 33 4.49 -4.92 8.68
C ASP A 33 5.16 -6.28 8.80
N ARG A 34 6.43 -6.38 8.41
CA ARG A 34 7.14 -7.66 8.36
C ARG A 34 7.35 -8.25 9.75
N LEU A 35 7.45 -7.42 10.78
CA LEU A 35 7.71 -7.86 12.16
C LEU A 35 6.43 -8.37 12.83
N SER A 36 5.40 -7.52 12.94
CA SER A 36 4.17 -7.85 13.67
C SER A 36 3.14 -8.62 12.85
N LYS A 37 3.32 -8.70 11.52
CA LYS A 37 2.35 -9.26 10.56
C LYS A 37 1.00 -8.56 10.53
N TYR A 38 0.89 -7.36 11.11
CA TYR A 38 -0.29 -6.54 10.93
C TYR A 38 -0.33 -6.01 9.49
N ALA A 39 -1.53 -5.97 8.92
CA ALA A 39 -1.75 -5.51 7.54
C ALA A 39 -2.80 -4.41 7.46
N HIS A 40 -2.55 -3.42 6.61
CA HIS A 40 -3.56 -2.48 6.12
C HIS A 40 -4.08 -2.99 4.77
N PHE A 41 -5.40 -3.00 4.62
CA PHE A 41 -6.09 -3.32 3.37
C PHE A 41 -6.79 -2.07 2.87
N LEU A 42 -6.28 -1.50 1.78
CA LEU A 42 -6.68 -0.19 1.27
C LEU A 42 -7.39 -0.36 -0.08
N PRO A 43 -8.71 -0.14 -0.15
CA PRO A 43 -9.46 -0.37 -1.37
C PRO A 43 -9.21 0.73 -2.42
N LEU A 44 -8.91 0.32 -3.64
CA LEU A 44 -8.64 1.15 -4.82
C LEU A 44 -9.62 0.81 -5.96
N SER A 45 -9.80 1.77 -6.87
CA SER A 45 -10.55 1.58 -8.10
C SER A 45 -9.56 1.60 -9.25
N HIS A 46 -9.54 0.56 -10.07
CA HIS A 46 -8.71 0.52 -11.26
C HIS A 46 -9.40 1.24 -12.43
N PRO A 47 -8.66 1.98 -13.29
CA PRO A 47 -7.23 2.30 -13.15
C PRO A 47 -6.98 3.31 -12.02
N PHE A 48 -5.87 3.13 -11.30
CA PHE A 48 -5.36 4.07 -10.30
C PHE A 48 -3.98 4.57 -10.73
N SER A 49 -3.67 5.81 -10.37
CA SER A 49 -2.36 6.43 -10.60
C SER A 49 -1.41 6.20 -9.43
N ALA A 50 -0.10 6.40 -9.67
CA ALA A 50 0.89 6.36 -8.60
C ALA A 50 0.61 7.44 -7.53
N HIS A 51 0.09 8.59 -7.95
CA HIS A 51 -0.28 9.68 -7.06
C HIS A 51 -1.42 9.30 -6.10
N GLU A 52 -2.45 8.61 -6.60
CA GLU A 52 -3.57 8.14 -5.78
C GLU A 52 -3.13 7.11 -4.74
N VAL A 53 -2.25 6.19 -5.15
CA VAL A 53 -1.62 5.20 -4.26
C VAL A 53 -0.82 5.90 -3.16
N ALA A 54 0.07 6.83 -3.52
CA ALA A 54 0.88 7.56 -2.55
C ALA A 54 0.01 8.34 -1.54
N LYS A 55 -1.08 8.96 -2.02
CA LYS A 55 -1.98 9.73 -1.17
C LYS A 55 -2.69 8.86 -0.14
N ILE A 56 -3.22 7.70 -0.55
CA ILE A 56 -3.90 6.79 0.40
C ILE A 56 -2.89 6.14 1.34
N PHE A 57 -1.70 5.77 0.86
CA PHE A 57 -0.63 5.22 1.68
C PHE A 57 -0.21 6.18 2.79
N ILE A 58 0.06 7.44 2.45
CA ILE A 58 0.45 8.45 3.47
C ILE A 58 -0.67 8.64 4.49
N LYS A 59 -1.92 8.76 4.02
CA LYS A 59 -3.09 9.04 4.87
C LYS A 59 -3.41 7.88 5.81
N GLU A 60 -3.40 6.65 5.32
CA GLU A 60 -3.91 5.50 6.07
C GLU A 60 -2.80 4.68 6.74
N VAL A 61 -1.54 4.85 6.33
CA VAL A 61 -0.42 4.06 6.84
C VAL A 61 0.60 4.94 7.56
N VAL A 62 1.16 5.95 6.89
CA VAL A 62 2.23 6.80 7.47
C VAL A 62 1.70 7.68 8.59
N GLN A 63 0.51 8.27 8.44
CA GLN A 63 -0.07 9.13 9.50
C GLN A 63 -0.42 8.35 10.77
N LEU A 64 -0.77 7.06 10.66
CA LEU A 64 -1.13 6.23 11.81
C LEU A 64 0.10 5.59 12.48
N ASN A 65 1.07 5.14 11.69
CA ASN A 65 2.17 4.31 12.19
C ASN A 65 3.53 5.03 12.24
N GLY A 66 3.63 6.20 11.61
CA GLY A 66 4.89 6.93 11.42
C GLY A 66 5.63 6.49 10.15
N PHE A 67 6.90 6.88 10.05
CA PHE A 67 7.76 6.54 8.92
C PHE A 67 8.49 5.21 9.14
N PHE A 68 8.60 4.44 8.06
CA PHE A 68 9.32 3.16 8.01
C PHE A 68 10.77 3.36 7.56
N GLU A 69 11.68 2.52 8.03
CA GLU A 69 13.08 2.52 7.57
C GLU A 69 13.20 1.97 6.15
N ALA A 70 12.36 0.99 5.77
CA ALA A 70 12.30 0.48 4.42
C ALA A 70 10.89 0.09 3.97
N ILE A 71 10.63 0.25 2.67
CA ILE A 71 9.43 -0.20 1.98
C ILE A 71 9.86 -1.15 0.86
N VAL A 72 9.37 -2.39 0.90
CA VAL A 72 9.59 -3.38 -0.16
C VAL A 72 8.31 -3.49 -0.97
N MET A 73 8.31 -2.89 -2.17
CA MET A 73 7.16 -2.97 -3.08
C MET A 73 7.38 -4.07 -4.10
N ASP A 74 6.35 -4.87 -4.37
CA ASP A 74 6.40 -5.77 -5.52
C ASP A 74 6.28 -4.97 -6.82
N MET A 75 7.34 -4.99 -7.63
CA MET A 75 7.41 -4.29 -8.91
C MET A 75 6.86 -5.18 -10.03
N ASP A 76 5.62 -5.62 -9.85
CA ASP A 76 4.96 -6.45 -10.83
C ASP A 76 4.73 -5.67 -12.13
N LYS A 77 4.69 -6.36 -13.27
CA LYS A 77 4.64 -5.73 -14.61
C LYS A 77 3.49 -4.73 -14.77
N LEU A 78 2.36 -4.99 -14.10
CA LEU A 78 1.21 -4.10 -14.08
C LEU A 78 1.55 -2.76 -13.40
N PHE A 79 2.20 -2.81 -12.24
CA PHE A 79 2.62 -1.61 -11.51
C PHE A 79 3.69 -0.84 -12.29
N LEU A 80 4.71 -1.53 -12.81
CA LEU A 80 5.76 -0.91 -13.63
C LEU A 80 5.19 -0.26 -14.89
N SER A 81 4.25 -0.90 -15.59
CA SER A 81 3.67 -0.33 -16.82
C SER A 81 2.95 1.00 -16.59
N GLN A 82 2.27 1.14 -15.45
CA GLN A 82 1.46 2.29 -15.14
C GLN A 82 2.29 3.40 -14.49
N PHE A 83 3.17 3.04 -13.56
CA PHE A 83 4.11 3.96 -12.91
C PHE A 83 5.05 4.64 -13.91
N TRP A 84 5.67 3.89 -14.83
CA TRP A 84 6.58 4.45 -15.83
C TRP A 84 5.86 5.15 -16.99
N SER A 85 4.56 4.90 -17.20
CA SER A 85 3.78 5.69 -18.17
C SER A 85 3.46 7.10 -17.68
N GLU A 86 3.55 7.32 -16.36
CA GLU A 86 3.32 8.62 -15.72
C GLU A 86 4.60 9.47 -15.59
N PHE A 87 5.77 8.90 -15.93
CA PHE A 87 7.09 9.55 -15.92
C PHE A 87 7.60 9.84 -17.33
#